data_AF-A0A2V9UGU4-F1
#
_entry.id   AF-A0A2V9UGU4-F1
#
_cell.length_a   1.000
_cell.length_b   1.000
_cell.length_c   1.000
_cell.angle_alpha   90.00
_cell.angle_beta   90.00
_cell.angle_gamma   90.00
#
_symmetry.space_group_name_H-M   'P 1'
#
loop_
_entity.id
_entity.type
_entity.pdbx_description
1 polymer ?
#
loop_
_entity_poly.entity_id
_entity_poly.type
_entity_poly.pdbx_seq_one_letter_code
_entity_poly.pdbx_strand_id
1 'polypeptide(L)'
;MDESKFVGVIQRLSLTGGSAVLAKGPIPRGAMGEMILNTVFGKVSAQIEFLQTGADGVPLAQAFRFLAMDDDSSRRFNAAASQMEKEGFSDASQNKSPLSGNAPLGQLLRSVRRLAATLSTSRS
;
A
#
# COMPACT_ATOMS: atom_id res chain seq x y z
N MET A 1 7.68 -28.84 -21.44
CA MET A 1 8.35 -27.83 -20.60
C MET A 1 7.83 -28.01 -19.19
N ASP A 2 8.70 -28.09 -18.21
CA ASP A 2 8.32 -28.32 -16.82
C ASP A 2 7.78 -27.00 -16.25
N GLU A 3 6.46 -26.93 -16.06
CA GLU A 3 5.79 -25.74 -15.54
C GLU A 3 6.14 -25.58 -14.06
N SER A 4 7.16 -24.77 -13.79
CA SER A 4 7.66 -24.56 -12.44
C SER A 4 6.66 -23.74 -11.63
N LYS A 5 6.01 -24.39 -10.66
CA LYS A 5 5.10 -23.72 -9.71
C LYS A 5 5.86 -23.12 -8.54
N PHE A 6 5.59 -21.84 -8.30
CA PHE A 6 6.10 -21.06 -7.18
C PHE A 6 4.93 -20.64 -6.29
N VAL A 7 5.16 -20.69 -4.98
CA VAL A 7 4.23 -20.19 -3.96
C VAL A 7 4.95 -19.09 -3.20
N GLY A 8 4.23 -18.03 -2.87
CA GLY A 8 4.77 -16.91 -2.12
C GLY A 8 3.68 -16.19 -1.33
N VAL A 9 4.12 -15.30 -0.46
CA VAL A 9 3.23 -14.43 0.33
C VAL A 9 3.31 -13.03 -0.24
N ILE A 10 2.15 -12.49 -0.65
CA ILE A 10 2.04 -11.10 -1.09
C ILE A 10 2.33 -10.19 0.11
N GLN A 11 3.27 -9.26 -0.06
CA GLN A 11 3.59 -8.22 0.92
C GLN A 11 2.78 -6.97 0.64
N ARG A 12 2.76 -6.55 -0.63
CA ARG A 12 2.03 -5.38 -1.09
C ARG A 12 1.37 -5.66 -2.43
N LEU A 13 0.20 -5.08 -2.63
CA LEU A 13 -0.58 -5.26 -3.85
C LEU A 13 -1.20 -3.91 -4.26
N SER A 14 -1.17 -3.63 -5.56
CA SER A 14 -1.75 -2.43 -6.17
C SER A 14 -2.33 -2.79 -7.54
N LEU A 15 -2.99 -1.83 -8.18
CA LEU A 15 -3.64 -2.04 -9.48
C LEU A 15 -2.67 -2.44 -10.61
N THR A 16 -1.39 -2.09 -10.50
CA THR A 16 -0.38 -2.34 -11.55
C THR A 16 0.59 -3.46 -11.22
N GLY A 17 0.53 -4.02 -10.01
CA GLY A 17 1.46 -5.04 -9.56
C GLY A 17 1.61 -5.08 -8.05
N GLY A 18 2.74 -5.55 -7.57
CA GLY A 18 2.98 -5.69 -6.14
C GLY A 18 4.35 -6.26 -5.81
N SER A 19 4.48 -6.76 -4.59
CA SER A 19 5.67 -7.45 -4.11
C SER A 19 5.30 -8.70 -3.34
N ALA A 20 6.14 -9.73 -3.45
CA ALA A 20 5.93 -11.01 -2.78
C ALA A 20 7.25 -11.62 -2.29
N VAL A 21 7.18 -12.37 -1.20
CA VAL A 21 8.28 -13.24 -0.76
C VAL A 21 8.02 -14.64 -1.29
N LEU A 22 8.92 -15.15 -2.14
CA LEU A 22 8.77 -16.45 -2.81
C LEU A 22 9.47 -17.57 -2.02
N ALA A 23 8.80 -18.71 -1.86
CA ALA A 23 9.28 -19.82 -1.03
C ALA A 23 10.56 -20.49 -1.58
N LYS A 24 10.76 -20.47 -2.91
CA LYS A 24 11.90 -21.10 -3.59
C LYS A 24 13.00 -20.11 -3.97
N GLY A 25 13.00 -18.91 -3.39
CA GLY A 25 13.92 -17.84 -3.71
C GLY A 25 13.47 -16.98 -4.91
N PRO A 26 14.27 -15.98 -5.28
CA PRO A 26 13.91 -15.01 -6.30
C PRO A 26 13.91 -15.63 -7.69
N ILE A 27 12.97 -15.17 -8.52
CA ILE A 27 12.89 -15.53 -9.93
C ILE A 27 13.72 -14.52 -10.74
N PRO A 28 14.38 -14.89 -11.85
CA PRO A 28 15.12 -13.94 -12.66
C PRO A 28 14.28 -12.74 -13.10
N ARG A 29 14.87 -11.54 -13.04
CA ARG A 29 14.22 -10.31 -13.54
C ARG A 29 13.88 -10.47 -15.03
N GLY A 30 12.71 -10.01 -15.42
CA GLY A 30 12.18 -10.12 -16.79
C GLY A 30 11.53 -11.46 -17.09
N ALA A 31 11.59 -12.43 -16.17
CA ALA A 31 10.82 -13.66 -16.32
C ALA A 31 9.32 -13.36 -16.25
N MET A 32 8.56 -14.01 -17.13
CA MET A 32 7.11 -13.91 -17.19
C MET A 32 6.47 -15.15 -16.61
N GLY A 33 5.25 -15.02 -16.11
CA GLY A 33 4.45 -16.15 -15.64
C GLY A 33 3.01 -15.79 -15.39
N GLU A 34 2.21 -16.81 -15.10
CA GLU A 34 0.83 -16.65 -14.65
C GLU A 34 0.79 -16.62 -13.12
N MET A 35 0.24 -15.55 -12.56
CA MET A 35 -0.09 -15.45 -11.14
C MET A 35 -1.53 -15.89 -10.92
N ILE A 36 -1.72 -16.75 -9.91
CA ILE A 36 -3.04 -17.11 -9.39
C ILE A 36 -3.18 -16.50 -8.00
N LEU A 37 -4.19 -15.65 -7.82
CA LEU A 37 -4.58 -15.07 -6.53
C LEU A 37 -5.99 -15.55 -6.16
N ASN A 38 -6.13 -16.13 -4.97
CA ASN A 38 -7.45 -16.48 -4.43
C ASN A 38 -7.95 -15.34 -3.56
N THR A 39 -9.06 -14.71 -3.95
CA THR A 39 -9.70 -13.61 -3.21
C THR A 39 -11.06 -14.05 -2.67
N VAL A 40 -11.66 -13.24 -1.79
CA VAL A 40 -13.04 -13.45 -1.32
C VAL A 40 -14.08 -13.36 -2.44
N PHE A 41 -13.73 -12.75 -3.58
CA PHE A 41 -14.56 -12.65 -4.79
C PHE A 41 -14.24 -13.75 -5.81
N GLY A 42 -13.38 -14.71 -5.46
CA GLY A 42 -12.98 -15.83 -6.29
C GLY A 42 -11.54 -15.75 -6.79
N LYS A 43 -11.20 -16.69 -7.68
CA LYS A 43 -9.89 -16.80 -8.30
C LYS A 43 -9.67 -15.67 -9.32
N VAL A 44 -8.50 -15.06 -9.25
CA VAL A 44 -7.94 -14.08 -10.20
C VAL A 44 -6.74 -14.74 -10.87
N SER A 45 -6.70 -14.71 -12.20
CA SER A 45 -5.51 -15.06 -12.99
C SER A 45 -4.96 -13.82 -13.69
N ALA A 46 -3.65 -13.63 -13.65
CA ALA A 46 -2.98 -12.51 -14.30
C ALA A 46 -1.62 -12.93 -14.86
N GLN A 47 -1.28 -12.42 -16.04
CA GLN A 47 0.08 -12.47 -16.56
C GLN A 47 0.92 -11.43 -15.84
N ILE A 48 2.09 -11.83 -15.35
CA ILE A 48 3.01 -10.97 -14.62
C ILE A 48 4.42 -11.03 -15.20
N GLU A 49 5.20 -10.00 -14.89
CA GLU A 49 6.65 -9.99 -15.05
C GLU A 49 7.32 -9.75 -13.71
N PHE A 50 8.32 -10.57 -13.39
CA PHE A 50 9.16 -10.41 -12.21
C PHE A 50 10.18 -9.29 -12.41
N LEU A 51 10.28 -8.40 -11.43
CA LEU A 51 11.18 -7.26 -11.43
C LEU A 51 12.34 -7.50 -10.44
N GLN A 52 12.81 -6.44 -9.79
CA GLN A 52 13.90 -6.47 -8.81
C GLN A 52 13.48 -7.07 -7.46
N THR A 53 14.46 -7.66 -6.76
CA THR A 53 14.37 -8.02 -5.34
C THR A 53 14.61 -6.79 -4.45
N GLY A 54 14.37 -6.91 -3.14
CA GLY A 54 14.49 -5.78 -2.22
C GLY A 54 13.31 -4.80 -2.30
N ALA A 55 12.16 -5.27 -2.80
CA ALA A 55 10.97 -4.45 -2.93
C ALA A 55 10.46 -3.97 -1.56
N ASP A 56 9.93 -2.74 -1.51
CA ASP A 56 9.39 -2.13 -0.28
C ASP A 56 10.36 -2.13 0.92
N GLY A 57 11.68 -2.13 0.66
CA GLY A 57 12.70 -2.17 1.71
C GLY A 57 12.89 -3.54 2.36
N VAL A 58 12.21 -4.59 1.87
CA VAL A 58 12.32 -5.96 2.37
C VAL A 58 13.27 -6.75 1.45
N PRO A 59 14.47 -7.17 1.92
CA PRO A 59 15.49 -7.79 1.07
C PRO A 59 15.01 -9.03 0.30
N LEU A 60 14.12 -9.83 0.91
CA LEU A 60 13.59 -11.06 0.33
C LEU A 60 12.33 -10.84 -0.52
N ALA A 61 11.73 -9.65 -0.52
CA ALA A 61 10.57 -9.35 -1.33
C ALA A 61 10.99 -9.06 -2.77
N GLN A 62 10.27 -9.66 -3.72
CA GLN A 62 10.46 -9.44 -5.14
C GLN A 62 9.25 -8.70 -5.71
N ALA A 63 9.52 -7.60 -6.42
CA ALA A 63 8.49 -6.84 -7.12
C ALA A 63 8.04 -7.59 -8.39
N PHE A 64 6.78 -7.39 -8.76
CA PHE A 64 6.22 -7.83 -10.03
C PHE A 64 5.27 -6.76 -10.58
N ARG A 65 5.05 -6.78 -11.89
CA ARG A 65 4.00 -5.98 -12.56
C ARG A 65 3.00 -6.87 -13.28
N PHE A 66 1.75 -6.45 -13.33
CA PHE A 66 0.75 -7.06 -14.19
C PHE A 66 1.01 -6.66 -15.65
N LEU A 67 0.94 -7.63 -16.55
CA LEU A 67 1.01 -7.45 -18.00
C LEU A 67 -0.37 -7.53 -18.63
N ALA A 68 -1.18 -8.50 -18.20
CA ALA A 68 -2.53 -8.71 -18.66
C ALA A 68 -3.36 -9.44 -17.61
N MET A 69 -4.66 -9.16 -17.60
CA MET A 69 -5.64 -9.82 -16.73
C MET A 69 -6.95 -9.88 -17.52
N ASP A 70 -7.65 -11.00 -17.49
CA ASP A 70 -8.96 -11.10 -18.13
C ASP A 70 -10.00 -10.22 -17.43
N ASP A 71 -11.13 -9.95 -18.10
CA ASP A 71 -12.14 -9.02 -17.59
C ASP A 71 -12.77 -9.47 -16.26
N ASP A 72 -12.99 -10.78 -16.09
CA ASP A 72 -13.59 -11.34 -14.87
C ASP A 72 -12.61 -11.25 -13.69
N SER A 73 -11.36 -11.65 -13.93
CA SER A 73 -10.24 -11.52 -12.99
C SER A 73 -10.03 -10.05 -12.61
N SER A 74 -10.09 -9.13 -13.58
CA SER A 74 -9.96 -7.69 -13.34
C SER A 74 -11.08 -7.14 -12.45
N ARG A 75 -12.34 -7.54 -12.70
CA ARG A 75 -13.48 -7.16 -11.84
C ARG A 75 -13.32 -7.68 -10.42
N ARG A 76 -12.96 -8.96 -10.26
CA ARG A 76 -12.75 -9.59 -8.94
C ARG A 76 -11.59 -8.95 -8.19
N PHE A 77 -10.47 -8.70 -8.88
CA PHE A 77 -9.30 -8.05 -8.32
C PHE A 77 -9.62 -6.64 -7.83
N ASN A 78 -10.31 -5.84 -8.64
CA ASN A 78 -10.71 -4.48 -8.26
C ASN A 78 -11.68 -4.47 -7.07
N ALA A 79 -12.64 -5.42 -7.04
CA ALA A 79 -13.54 -5.57 -5.90
C ALA A 79 -12.78 -5.95 -4.62
N ALA A 80 -11.82 -6.89 -4.72
CA ALA A 80 -10.97 -7.30 -3.61
C ALA A 80 -10.13 -6.14 -3.08
N ALA A 81 -9.42 -5.42 -3.96
CA ALA A 81 -8.60 -4.27 -3.60
C ALA A 81 -9.44 -3.17 -2.95
N SER A 82 -10.60 -2.82 -3.52
CA SER A 82 -11.50 -1.81 -2.95
C SER A 82 -12.04 -2.20 -1.58
N GLN A 83 -12.32 -3.49 -1.36
CA GLN A 83 -12.74 -3.98 -0.04
C GLN A 83 -11.61 -3.87 0.98
N MET A 84 -10.39 -4.30 0.62
CA MET A 84 -9.22 -4.18 1.49
C MET A 84 -8.94 -2.72 1.88
N GLU A 85 -9.08 -1.79 0.94
CA GLU A 85 -8.95 -0.36 1.21
C GLU A 85 -10.00 0.14 2.22
N LYS A 86 -11.27 -0.24 2.05
CA LYS A 86 -12.36 0.14 2.97
C LYS A 86 -12.16 -0.43 4.38
N GLU A 87 -11.56 -1.61 4.48
CA GLU A 87 -11.24 -2.26 5.75
C GLU A 87 -9.97 -1.70 6.42
N GLY A 88 -9.30 -0.74 5.79
CA GLY A 88 -8.14 -0.06 6.36
C GLY A 88 -6.80 -0.76 6.11
N PHE A 89 -6.74 -1.70 5.18
CA PHE A 89 -5.49 -2.36 4.77
C PHE A 89 -4.71 -1.58 3.70
N SER A 90 -5.04 -0.31 3.46
CA SER A 90 -4.32 0.54 2.53
C SER A 90 -3.11 1.20 3.20
N ASP A 91 -1.95 1.10 2.55
CA ASP A 91 -0.75 1.87 2.91
C ASP A 91 -0.85 3.34 2.50
N ALA A 92 -1.87 3.71 1.70
CA ALA A 92 -2.10 5.12 1.40
C ALA A 92 -2.41 5.82 2.71
N SER A 93 -1.65 6.88 3.02
CA SER A 93 -1.96 7.73 4.16
C SER A 93 -3.42 8.12 4.06
N GLN A 94 -4.24 7.69 5.02
CA GLN A 94 -5.58 8.23 5.18
C GLN A 94 -5.39 9.74 5.15
N ASN A 95 -5.89 10.40 4.10
CA ASN A 95 -5.99 11.83 4.09
C ASN A 95 -6.87 12.16 5.29
N LYS A 96 -6.24 12.38 6.44
CA LYS A 96 -6.88 13.01 7.57
C LYS A 96 -7.47 14.26 6.96
N SER A 97 -8.80 14.30 6.88
CA SER A 97 -9.51 15.52 6.54
C SER A 97 -8.81 16.65 7.31
N PRO A 98 -8.45 17.78 6.68
CA PRO A 98 -7.65 18.84 7.30
C PRO A 98 -8.31 19.46 8.55
N LEU A 99 -9.47 18.96 8.96
CA LEU A 99 -10.21 19.32 10.16
C LEU A 99 -9.91 18.45 11.39
N SER A 100 -9.19 17.33 11.27
CA SER A 100 -8.85 16.49 12.43
C SER A 100 -7.48 16.80 13.00
N GLY A 101 -7.41 17.90 13.73
CA GLY A 101 -6.71 17.99 15.01
C GLY A 101 -5.21 17.74 15.00
N ASN A 102 -4.43 18.74 14.59
CA ASN A 102 -3.12 19.05 15.17
C ASN A 102 -2.91 20.56 15.04
N ALA A 103 -3.39 21.32 16.04
CA ALA A 103 -3.15 22.75 16.13
C ALA A 103 -2.06 23.06 17.17
N PRO A 104 -0.75 22.94 16.82
CA PRO A 104 0.31 23.41 17.71
C PRO A 104 0.44 24.94 17.71
N LEU A 105 -0.06 25.63 16.67
CA LEU A 105 0.02 27.10 16.54
C LEU A 105 -1.11 27.85 17.26
N GLY A 106 -2.34 27.32 17.21
CA GLY A 106 -3.50 27.99 17.83
C GLY A 106 -3.46 27.99 19.36
N GLN A 107 -2.78 27.01 19.96
CA GLN A 107 -2.51 27.00 21.40
C GLN A 107 -1.38 27.98 21.75
N LEU A 108 -0.30 28.01 20.97
CA LEU A 108 0.81 28.94 21.19
C LEU A 108 0.35 30.40 21.12
N LEU A 109 -0.43 30.76 20.10
CA LEU A 109 -0.96 32.12 19.92
C LEU A 109 -1.89 32.55 21.07
N ARG A 110 -2.65 31.61 21.65
CA ARG A 110 -3.48 31.88 22.83
C ARG A 110 -2.63 32.10 24.08
N SER A 111 -1.57 31.32 24.25
CA SER A 111 -0.62 31.49 25.35
C SER A 111 0.10 32.84 25.26
N VAL A 112 0.54 33.25 24.06
CA VAL A 112 1.20 34.55 23.84
C VAL A 112 0.26 35.73 24.14
N ARG A 113 -1.00 35.68 23.69
CA ARG A 113 -1.97 36.75 23.98
C ARG A 113 -2.29 36.88 25.48
N ARG A 114 -2.41 35.75 26.20
CA ARG A 114 -2.63 35.78 27.65
C ARG A 114 -1.43 36.40 28.38
N LEU A 115 -0.21 36.04 27.98
CA LEU A 115 1.01 36.59 28.57
C LEU A 115 1.11 38.12 28.34
N ALA A 116 0.79 38.57 27.13
CA ALA A 116 0.77 40.00 26.80
C ALA A 116 -0.26 40.77 27.65
N ALA A 117 -1.46 40.20 27.85
CA ALA A 117 -2.52 40.83 28.66
C ALA A 117 -2.15 40.94 30.16
N THR A 118 -1.41 39.96 30.70
CA THR A 118 -0.90 40.03 32.08
C THR A 118 0.18 41.09 32.24
N LEU A 119 1.04 41.27 31.24
CA LEU A 119 2.11 42.29 31.27
C LEU A 119 1.58 43.71 31.10
N SER A 120 0.50 43.91 30.34
CA SER A 120 -0.17 45.22 30.22
C SER A 120 -0.91 45.63 31.50
N THR A 121 -1.34 44.67 32.32
CA THR A 121 -2.05 44.94 33.59
C THR A 121 -1.08 45.29 34.74
N SER A 122 0.20 44.92 34.63
CA SER A 122 1.22 45.18 35.67
C SER A 122 1.86 46.58 35.58
N ARG A 123 1.41 47.45 34.66
CA ARG A 123 1.94 48.81 34.44
C ARG A 123 0.94 49.93 34.77
N SER A 124 -0.05 49.69 35.64
CA SER A 124 -0.88 50.73 36.25
C SER A 124 -0.62 50.84 37.74
#